data_AF-A0A7J7NPX3-F1
#
_entry.id   AF-A0A7J7NPX3-F1
#
_cell.length_a   1.000
_cell.length_b   1.000
_cell.length_c   1.000
_cell.angle_alpha   90.00
_cell.angle_beta   90.00
_cell.angle_gamma   90.00
#
_symmetry.space_group_name_H-M   'P 1'
#
loop_
_entity.id
_entity.type
_entity.pdbx_description
1 polymer ?
#
loop_
_entity_poly.entity_id
_entity_poly.type
_entity_poly.pdbx_seq_one_letter_code
_entity_poly.pdbx_strand_id
1 'polypeptide(L)'
;MGQFFKQYLEPIKLNDVHVDWKSMDLSYLMEGNYLRHFVNIVSNAKPVYGTDVVLKAYNIDGDVRILYRDQEDFERIARLFGIFDDLKDGIPRIAYKGVVVFQHQTARPIFLAGPESLSQLRIQHA
;
A
#
# COMPACT_ATOMS: atom_id res chain seq x y z
N MET A 1 12.42 -15.04 -23.33
CA MET A 1 11.11 -14.86 -22.66
C MET A 1 11.31 -13.98 -21.44
N GLY A 2 10.46 -12.99 -21.21
CA GLY A 2 10.64 -12.02 -20.12
C GLY A 2 10.41 -12.66 -18.75
N GLN A 3 11.49 -12.81 -17.96
CA GLN A 3 11.50 -13.47 -16.64
C GLN A 3 10.42 -12.93 -15.69
N PHE A 4 10.15 -11.62 -15.72
CA PHE A 4 9.20 -10.95 -14.83
C PHE A 4 7.78 -10.82 -15.39
N PHE A 5 7.55 -11.19 -16.65
CA PHE A 5 6.25 -10.97 -17.29
C PHE A 5 5.15 -11.77 -16.59
N LYS A 6 5.32 -13.09 -16.47
CA LYS A 6 4.31 -13.98 -15.88
C LYS A 6 4.04 -13.68 -14.41
N GLN A 7 5.08 -13.29 -13.68
CA GLN A 7 4.97 -13.04 -12.24
C GLN A 7 4.26 -11.72 -11.94
N TYR A 8 4.53 -10.68 -12.72
CA TYR A 8 4.19 -9.31 -12.33
C TYR A 8 3.34 -8.52 -13.32
N LEU A 9 3.53 -8.74 -14.62
CA LEU A 9 2.90 -7.92 -15.66
C LEU A 9 1.64 -8.57 -16.22
N GLU A 10 1.68 -9.89 -16.44
CA GLU A 10 0.55 -10.69 -16.93
C GLU A 10 -0.70 -10.57 -16.04
N PRO A 11 -0.61 -10.56 -14.70
CA PRO A 11 -1.79 -10.49 -13.84
C PRO A 11 -2.42 -9.08 -13.74
N ILE A 12 -1.82 -8.04 -14.33
CA ILE A 12 -2.34 -6.68 -14.25
C ILE A 12 -3.70 -6.60 -14.96
N LYS A 13 -4.76 -6.34 -14.19
CA LYS A 13 -6.12 -6.25 -14.70
C LYS A 13 -6.34 -4.92 -15.42
N LEU A 14 -6.73 -5.00 -16.69
CA LEU A 14 -7.30 -3.85 -17.40
C LEU A 14 -8.67 -3.51 -16.79
N ASN A 15 -8.85 -2.25 -16.41
CA ASN A 15 -10.16 -1.79 -15.94
C ASN A 15 -11.19 -1.85 -17.08
N ASP A 16 -12.30 -2.53 -16.81
CA ASP A 16 -13.41 -2.78 -17.73
C ASP A 16 -14.67 -1.96 -17.39
N VAL A 17 -14.61 -1.13 -16.35
CA VAL A 17 -15.71 -0.27 -15.90
C VAL A 17 -15.50 1.16 -16.40
N HIS A 18 -16.54 1.76 -17.01
CA HIS A 18 -16.46 3.15 -17.43
C HIS A 18 -16.39 4.09 -16.21
N VAL A 19 -15.43 5.01 -16.23
CA VAL A 19 -15.26 6.06 -15.23
C VAL A 19 -15.29 7.40 -15.96
N ASP A 20 -16.29 8.23 -15.65
CA ASP A 20 -16.37 9.59 -16.18
C ASP A 20 -15.46 10.53 -15.38
N TRP A 21 -14.16 10.45 -15.65
CA TRP A 21 -13.15 11.26 -14.97
C TRP A 21 -13.38 12.77 -15.10
N LYS A 22 -14.09 13.23 -16.14
CA LYS A 22 -14.31 14.66 -16.38
C LYS A 22 -15.35 15.26 -15.42
N SER A 23 -16.26 14.45 -14.89
CA SER A 23 -17.27 14.91 -13.93
C SER A 23 -16.85 14.72 -12.47
N MET A 24 -15.75 14.02 -12.19
CA MET A 24 -15.23 13.80 -10.84
C MET A 24 -14.44 15.00 -10.33
N ASP A 25 -14.60 15.32 -9.04
CA ASP A 25 -13.70 16.24 -8.34
C ASP A 25 -12.39 15.52 -7.99
N LEU A 26 -11.34 15.81 -8.76
CA LEU A 26 -10.00 15.27 -8.57
C LEU A 26 -9.07 16.22 -7.81
N SER A 27 -9.59 17.31 -7.23
CA SER A 27 -8.80 18.31 -6.50
C SER A 27 -8.06 17.71 -5.30
N TYR A 28 -8.52 16.57 -4.78
CA TYR A 28 -7.84 15.83 -3.72
C TYR A 28 -6.47 15.27 -4.16
N LEU A 29 -6.20 15.12 -5.46
CA LEU A 29 -4.91 14.65 -5.98
C LEU A 29 -3.84 15.75 -6.05
N MET A 30 -4.22 17.01 -5.87
CA MET A 30 -3.25 18.11 -5.79
C MET A 30 -2.33 17.90 -4.59
N GLU A 31 -1.02 18.08 -4.75
CA GLU A 31 0.02 17.67 -3.78
C GLU A 31 -0.33 17.92 -2.30
N GLY A 32 -0.71 19.14 -1.94
CA GLY A 32 -1.06 19.49 -0.56
C GLY A 32 -2.38 18.89 -0.07
N ASN A 33 -3.35 18.69 -0.96
CA ASN A 33 -4.61 18.01 -0.64
C ASN A 33 -4.39 16.51 -0.50
N TYR A 34 -3.61 15.93 -1.42
CA TYR A 34 -3.31 14.51 -1.42
C TYR A 34 -2.53 14.12 -0.19
N LEU A 35 -1.52 14.90 0.20
CA LEU A 35 -0.78 14.64 1.43
C LEU A 35 -1.70 14.62 2.65
N ARG A 36 -2.59 15.62 2.81
CA ARG A 36 -3.56 15.65 3.93
C ARG A 36 -4.51 14.45 3.89
N HIS A 37 -5.06 14.16 2.72
CA HIS A 37 -5.96 13.03 2.52
C HIS A 37 -5.26 11.70 2.86
N PHE A 38 -4.06 11.50 2.33
CA PHE A 38 -3.25 10.29 2.50
C PHE A 38 -2.84 10.09 3.96
N VAL A 39 -2.40 11.16 4.65
CA VAL A 39 -2.09 11.11 6.08
C VAL A 39 -3.31 10.64 6.88
N ASN A 40 -4.49 11.20 6.60
CA ASN A 40 -5.73 10.84 7.30
C ASN A 40 -6.11 9.36 7.10
N ILE A 41 -6.06 8.83 5.87
CA ILE A 41 -6.42 7.42 5.64
C ILE A 41 -5.39 6.47 6.26
N VAL A 42 -4.09 6.79 6.20
CA VAL A 42 -3.03 5.96 6.80
C VAL A 42 -3.05 6.02 8.33
N SER A 43 -3.40 7.15 8.93
CA SER A 43 -3.48 7.29 10.39
C SER A 43 -4.70 6.58 10.98
N ASN A 44 -5.80 6.52 10.23
CA ASN A 44 -7.04 5.87 10.68
C ASN A 44 -7.02 4.34 10.49
N ALA A 45 -6.06 3.81 9.73
CA ALA A 45 -5.90 2.38 9.52
C ALA A 45 -5.40 1.67 10.79
N LYS A 46 -6.01 0.52 11.10
CA LYS A 46 -5.71 -0.27 12.30
C LYS A 46 -4.32 -0.91 12.20
N PRO A 47 -3.44 -0.71 13.19
CA PRO A 47 -2.10 -1.28 13.12
C PRO A 47 -2.13 -2.80 13.30
N VAL A 48 -1.30 -3.50 12.52
CA VAL A 48 -1.15 -4.97 12.56
C VAL A 48 0.30 -5.32 12.87
N TYR A 49 0.49 -6.19 13.86
CA TYR A 49 1.80 -6.63 14.35
C TYR A 49 1.93 -8.16 14.39
N GLY A 50 3.16 -8.66 14.37
CA GLY A 50 3.50 -10.08 14.55
C GLY A 50 3.78 -10.83 13.25
N THR A 51 3.82 -12.16 13.31
CA THR A 51 4.25 -13.03 12.20
C THR A 51 3.15 -13.31 11.18
N ASP A 52 1.89 -13.46 11.62
CA ASP A 52 0.76 -13.85 10.76
C ASP A 52 0.01 -12.64 10.19
N VAL A 53 0.75 -11.71 9.57
CA VAL A 53 0.21 -10.42 9.09
C VAL A 53 -0.93 -10.59 8.08
N VAL A 54 -0.90 -11.63 7.23
CA VAL A 54 -1.94 -11.90 6.23
C VAL A 54 -3.27 -12.27 6.90
N LEU A 55 -3.24 -13.24 7.82
CA LEU A 55 -4.44 -13.69 8.53
C LEU A 55 -5.01 -12.58 9.41
N LYS A 56 -4.15 -11.81 10.08
CA LYS A 56 -4.58 -10.67 10.90
C LYS A 56 -5.20 -9.56 10.06
N ALA A 57 -4.60 -9.21 8.93
CA ALA A 57 -5.15 -8.23 8.00
C ALA A 57 -6.54 -8.65 7.48
N TYR A 58 -6.73 -9.94 7.21
CA TYR A 58 -8.02 -10.47 6.76
C TYR A 58 -9.11 -10.38 7.83
N ASN A 59 -8.77 -10.67 9.09
CA ASN A 59 -9.75 -10.74 10.19
C ASN A 59 -10.12 -9.38 10.80
N ILE A 60 -9.38 -8.32 10.49
CA ILE A 60 -9.68 -6.98 11.01
C ILE A 60 -10.74 -6.30 10.15
N ASP A 61 -11.81 -5.87 10.80
CA ASP A 61 -12.82 -5.04 10.17
C ASP A 61 -12.29 -3.61 9.99
N GLY A 62 -11.90 -3.26 8.77
CA GLY A 62 -11.46 -1.92 8.38
C GLY A 62 -10.12 -1.92 7.66
N ASP A 63 -9.67 -0.72 7.34
CA ASP A 63 -8.36 -0.51 6.73
C ASP A 63 -7.26 -0.89 7.72
N VAL A 64 -6.18 -1.49 7.23
CA VAL A 64 -5.08 -1.98 8.08
C VAL A 64 -3.75 -1.40 7.67
N ARG A 65 -2.89 -1.15 8.67
CA ARG A 65 -1.53 -0.66 8.48
C ARG A 65 -0.54 -1.65 9.05
N ILE A 66 0.36 -2.15 8.21
CA ILE A 66 1.44 -3.05 8.58
C ILE A 66 2.74 -2.27 8.48
N LEU A 67 3.58 -2.35 9.51
CA LEU A 67 4.92 -1.75 9.48
C LEU A 67 5.93 -2.82 9.12
N TYR A 68 6.78 -2.53 8.14
CA TYR A 68 8.00 -3.31 7.87
C TYR A 68 9.21 -2.60 8.50
N ARG A 69 10.19 -3.38 8.95
CA ARG A 69 11.37 -2.84 9.65
C ARG A 69 12.48 -2.36 8.70
N ASP A 70 12.71 -3.12 7.65
CA ASP A 70 13.81 -2.95 6.71
C ASP A 70 13.43 -3.56 5.35
N GLN A 71 14.36 -3.52 4.40
CA GLN A 71 14.12 -4.07 3.06
C GLN A 71 13.82 -5.58 3.07
N GLU A 72 14.52 -6.37 3.88
CA GLU A 72 14.30 -7.82 3.94
C GLU A 72 12.90 -8.14 4.48
N ASP A 73 12.47 -7.42 5.50
CA ASP A 73 11.13 -7.56 6.06
C ASP A 73 10.05 -7.08 5.08
N PHE A 74 10.30 -6.01 4.32
CA PHE A 74 9.43 -5.59 3.23
C PHE A 74 9.28 -6.69 2.18
N GLU A 75 10.38 -7.22 1.65
CA GLU A 75 10.39 -8.27 0.64
C GLU A 75 9.63 -9.51 1.13
N ARG A 76 9.87 -9.92 2.38
CA ARG A 76 9.19 -11.03 3.02
C ARG A 76 7.68 -10.80 3.10
N ILE A 77 7.24 -9.63 3.57
CA ILE A 77 5.80 -9.32 3.70
C ILE A 77 5.16 -9.21 2.31
N ALA A 78 5.81 -8.55 1.36
CA ALA A 78 5.34 -8.40 -0.02
C ALA A 78 5.09 -9.75 -0.70
N ARG A 79 6.02 -10.71 -0.53
CA ARG A 79 5.86 -12.09 -1.01
C ARG A 79 4.65 -12.80 -0.39
N LEU A 80 4.38 -12.60 0.90
CA LEU A 80 3.22 -13.18 1.57
C LEU A 80 1.89 -12.69 0.99
N PHE A 81 1.84 -11.44 0.52
CA PHE A 81 0.66 -10.85 -0.12
C PHE A 81 0.63 -11.04 -1.65
N GLY A 82 1.69 -11.57 -2.25
CA GLY A 82 1.80 -11.73 -3.71
C GLY A 82 1.87 -10.42 -4.47
N ILE A 83 2.40 -9.35 -3.86
CA ILE A 83 2.64 -8.06 -4.51
C ILE A 83 4.10 -7.95 -4.98
N PHE A 84 4.44 -6.86 -5.67
CA PHE A 84 5.82 -6.53 -6.02
C PHE A 84 6.69 -6.46 -4.77
N ASP A 85 7.73 -7.30 -4.73
CA ASP A 85 8.71 -7.33 -3.65
C ASP A 85 9.98 -6.54 -3.97
N ASP A 86 10.12 -5.98 -5.17
CA ASP A 86 11.32 -5.27 -5.58
C ASP A 86 11.29 -3.77 -5.24
N LEU A 87 12.49 -3.24 -4.97
CA LEU A 87 12.74 -1.83 -4.74
C LEU A 87 13.60 -1.27 -5.88
N LYS A 88 13.36 0.00 -6.22
CA LYS A 88 14.23 0.78 -7.10
C LYS A 88 14.79 1.94 -6.31
N ASP A 89 16.12 2.05 -6.24
CA ASP A 89 16.81 3.08 -5.45
C ASP A 89 16.31 3.18 -3.99
N GLY A 90 15.99 2.02 -3.39
CA GLY A 90 15.45 1.93 -2.03
C GLY A 90 13.96 2.27 -1.90
N ILE A 91 13.26 2.48 -3.00
CA ILE A 91 11.82 2.81 -3.02
C ILE A 91 11.02 1.61 -3.52
N PRO A 92 10.08 1.05 -2.73
CA PRO A 92 9.16 0.04 -3.21
C PRO A 92 8.32 0.54 -4.39
N ARG A 93 7.98 -0.35 -5.32
CA ARG A 93 7.04 0.00 -6.39
C ARG A 93 5.71 0.47 -5.80
N ILE A 94 5.04 1.37 -6.53
CA ILE A 94 3.73 1.96 -6.19
C ILE A 94 3.67 2.69 -4.83
N ALA A 95 4.82 2.94 -4.18
CA ALA A 95 4.86 3.62 -2.90
C ALA A 95 4.71 5.14 -3.03
N TYR A 96 4.04 5.75 -2.05
CA TYR A 96 4.08 7.18 -1.79
C TYR A 96 4.62 7.40 -0.38
N LYS A 97 5.71 8.16 -0.23
CA LYS A 97 6.42 8.38 1.05
C LYS A 97 6.73 7.06 1.80
N GLY A 98 7.08 6.01 1.04
CA GLY A 98 7.39 4.67 1.56
C GLY A 98 6.18 3.84 2.00
N VAL A 99 4.95 4.26 1.68
CA VAL A 99 3.73 3.48 1.93
C VAL A 99 3.23 2.86 0.64
N VAL A 100 3.16 1.53 0.60
CA VAL A 100 2.55 0.75 -0.48
C VAL A 100 1.08 0.51 -0.12
N VAL A 101 0.18 0.80 -1.06
CA VAL A 101 -1.27 0.62 -0.88
C VAL A 101 -1.78 -0.45 -1.82
N PHE A 102 -2.47 -1.45 -1.28
CA PHE A 102 -3.05 -2.54 -2.07
C PHE A 102 -4.28 -3.14 -1.38
N GLN A 103 -5.03 -3.95 -2.11
CA GLN A 103 -6.13 -4.76 -1.57
C GLN A 103 -5.73 -6.24 -1.60
N HIS A 104 -6.19 -7.02 -0.64
CA HIS A 104 -5.92 -8.46 -0.60
C HIS A 104 -7.16 -9.22 -0.10
N GLN A 105 -7.73 -10.08 -0.96
CA GLN A 105 -8.93 -10.91 -0.73
C GLN A 105 -10.23 -10.17 -0.35
N THR A 106 -10.15 -8.91 0.08
CA THR A 106 -11.26 -8.03 0.42
C THR A 106 -11.11 -6.70 -0.31
N ALA A 107 -12.16 -5.88 -0.31
CA ALA A 107 -12.13 -4.54 -0.89
C ALA A 107 -11.43 -3.49 0.01
N ARG A 108 -10.88 -3.89 1.16
CA ARG A 108 -10.30 -2.96 2.15
C ARG A 108 -8.82 -2.70 1.83
N PRO A 109 -8.37 -1.44 1.84
CA PRO A 109 -6.96 -1.10 1.71
C PRO A 109 -6.09 -1.68 2.84
N ILE A 110 -4.93 -2.19 2.44
CA ILE A 110 -3.79 -2.51 3.27
C ILE A 110 -2.70 -1.48 2.97
N PHE A 111 -2.18 -0.86 4.02
CA PHE A 111 -1.08 0.09 3.98
C PHE A 111 0.18 -0.58 4.53
N LEU A 112 1.12 -0.93 3.66
CA LEU A 112 2.43 -1.44 4.06
C LEU A 112 3.41 -0.26 4.13
N ALA A 113 3.74 0.17 5.34
CA ALA A 113 4.48 1.38 5.62
C ALA A 113 5.89 1.09 6.16
N GLY A 114 6.87 1.83 5.66
CA GLY A 114 8.26 1.72 6.09
C GLY A 114 8.57 2.46 7.40
N PRO A 115 9.78 2.27 7.94
CA PRO A 115 10.19 2.81 9.23
C PRO A 115 10.15 4.36 9.27
N GLU A 116 10.50 5.00 8.16
CA GLU A 116 10.46 6.47 8.05
C GLU A 116 9.12 7.02 7.58
N SER A 117 8.23 6.18 7.04
CA SER A 117 7.00 6.64 6.39
C SER A 117 6.09 7.42 7.34
N LEU A 118 5.93 6.95 8.57
CA LEU A 118 5.10 7.65 9.56
C LEU A 118 5.69 9.02 9.92
N SER A 119 7.01 9.12 10.04
CA SER A 119 7.70 10.38 10.30
C SER A 119 7.57 11.35 9.12
N GLN A 120 7.78 10.87 7.90
CA GLN A 120 7.59 11.65 6.67
C GLN A 120 6.15 12.15 6.50
N LEU A 121 5.17 11.35 6.96
CA LEU A 121 3.75 11.68 6.99
C LEU A 121 3.33 12.48 8.23
N ARG A 122 4.25 12.72 9.19
CA ARG A 122 3.98 13.38 10.48
C ARG A 122 2.87 12.72 11.29
N ILE A 123 2.73 11.40 11.16
CA ILE A 123 1.77 10.60 11.94
C ILE A 123 2.44 10.24 13.26
N GLN A 124 1.88 10.72 14.37
CA GLN A 124 2.35 10.36 15.71
C GLN A 124 1.99 8.90 16.02
N HIS A 125 2.87 8.20 16.74
CA HIS A 125 2.64 6.83 17.18
C HIS A 125 1.34 6.78 18.02
N ALA A 126 0.33 6.10 17.50
CA ALA A 126 -0.91 5.74 18.20
C ALA A 126 -0.85 4.26 18.59
#